data_AF-A0AAE8LXM9-F1
#
_entry.id   AF-A0AAE8LXM9-F1
#
_cell.length_a   1.000
_cell.length_b   1.000
_cell.length_c   1.000
_cell.angle_alpha   90.00
_cell.angle_beta   90.00
_cell.angle_gamma   90.00
#
_symmetry.space_group_name_H-M   'P 1'
#
loop_
_entity.id
_entity.type
_entity.pdbx_description
1 polymer ?
#
loop_
_entity_poly.entity_id
_entity_poly.type
_entity_poly.pdbx_seq_one_letter_code
_entity_poly.pdbx_strand_id
1 'polypeptide(L)'
;MIFSTLSTVFLGLAVSIPSVAAGPCKPGSSQPLDEQTSTVTATLAATSPALDITTAILSSDPTTTSQESTSLPAVTIVATPEVFTGGRATWYQQYGNYATCGGIYRDDELVVALDYRRFDMSLCGRKLRVTNSDNGQTVDVTVVEACPTCLNKNSLDMSVAAFGRIGILSDGGYPVIWSYI
;
A
#
# COMPACT_ATOMS: atom_id res chain seq x y z
N MET A 1 -38.73 68.26 -3.25
CA MET A 1 -38.71 68.54 -1.80
C MET A 1 -38.47 67.24 -1.05
N ILE A 2 -37.49 67.26 -0.14
CA ILE A 2 -37.30 66.40 1.03
C ILE A 2 -36.61 65.04 0.83
N PHE A 3 -35.49 64.97 1.56
CA PHE A 3 -34.51 63.93 1.81
C PHE A 3 -35.08 62.77 2.65
N SER A 4 -34.49 61.58 2.55
CA SER A 4 -34.16 60.80 3.76
C SER A 4 -33.11 59.73 3.49
N THR A 5 -32.02 59.86 4.23
CA THR A 5 -30.84 58.99 4.36
C THR A 5 -31.09 57.81 5.29
N LEU A 6 -30.40 56.68 5.06
CA LEU A 6 -29.81 55.75 6.07
C LEU A 6 -29.17 54.61 5.23
N SER A 7 -27.87 54.58 4.94
CA SER A 7 -26.68 54.50 5.80
C SER A 7 -26.75 53.38 6.83
N THR A 8 -26.27 52.19 6.43
CA THR A 8 -25.90 51.12 7.36
C THR A 8 -24.44 50.77 7.11
N VAL A 9 -23.66 50.97 8.16
CA VAL A 9 -22.22 50.82 8.28
C VAL A 9 -21.86 49.32 8.27
N PHE A 10 -21.09 48.85 7.30
CA PHE A 10 -20.37 47.59 7.42
C PHE A 10 -18.97 47.87 7.98
N LEU A 11 -18.78 47.45 9.22
CA LEU A 11 -17.53 47.50 9.96
C LEU A 11 -16.56 46.47 9.35
N GLY A 12 -15.68 46.93 8.46
CA GLY A 12 -14.61 46.13 7.88
C GLY A 12 -13.49 45.93 8.89
N LEU A 13 -13.37 44.71 9.44
CA LEU A 13 -12.21 44.29 10.21
C LEU A 13 -11.11 43.87 9.22
N ALA A 14 -10.24 44.80 8.85
CA ALA A 14 -9.05 44.50 8.05
C ALA A 14 -7.97 43.92 8.97
N VAL A 15 -7.72 42.61 8.86
CA VAL A 15 -6.55 41.97 9.48
C VAL A 15 -5.38 42.14 8.52
N SER A 16 -4.46 43.04 8.89
CA SER A 16 -3.17 43.24 8.21
C SER A 16 -2.29 41.99 8.38
N ILE A 17 -1.97 41.34 7.27
CA ILE A 17 -0.99 40.25 7.21
C ILE A 17 0.38 40.88 6.91
N PRO A 18 1.44 40.63 7.71
CA PRO A 18 2.77 41.13 7.41
C PRO A 18 3.35 40.42 6.18
N SER A 19 3.81 41.23 5.21
CA SER A 19 4.66 40.81 4.09
C SER A 19 5.92 40.12 4.59
N VAL A 20 6.07 38.82 4.30
CA VAL A 20 7.36 38.13 4.40
C VAL A 20 8.13 38.42 3.12
N ALA A 21 9.14 39.28 3.25
CA ALA A 21 10.11 39.54 2.20
C ALA A 21 10.95 38.28 1.93
N ALA A 22 10.95 37.81 0.69
CA ALA A 22 11.87 36.81 0.19
C ALA A 22 13.29 37.40 0.15
N GLY A 23 14.16 36.95 1.05
CA GLY A 23 15.59 37.22 0.98
C GLY A 23 16.27 36.39 -0.12
N PRO A 24 17.35 36.89 -0.74
CA PRO A 24 18.07 36.18 -1.78
C PRO A 24 18.84 34.98 -1.20
N CYS A 25 18.58 33.78 -1.73
CA CYS A 25 19.37 32.58 -1.44
C CYS A 25 20.82 32.78 -1.91
N LYS A 26 21.74 32.79 -0.95
CA LYS A 26 23.18 32.74 -1.19
C LYS A 26 23.59 31.29 -1.54
N PRO A 27 24.40 31.07 -2.58
CA PRO A 27 24.90 29.74 -2.92
C PRO A 27 25.94 29.32 -1.88
N GLY A 28 25.56 28.38 -1.02
CA GLY A 28 26.40 27.75 -0.01
C GLY A 28 27.20 26.60 -0.63
N SER A 29 28.45 26.90 -0.93
CA SER A 29 29.65 26.05 -0.95
C SER A 29 29.44 24.53 -0.89
N SER A 30 29.81 23.88 -1.99
CA SER A 30 30.27 22.49 -2.05
C SER A 30 31.36 22.24 -1.01
N GLN A 31 31.14 21.29 -0.10
CA GLN A 31 32.23 20.62 0.64
C GLN A 31 32.34 19.17 0.16
N PRO A 32 33.57 18.64 -0.01
CA PRO A 32 33.79 17.27 -0.46
C PRO A 32 33.34 16.27 0.60
N LEU A 33 32.68 15.20 0.15
CA LEU A 33 32.43 14.01 0.95
C LEU A 33 33.78 13.31 1.16
N ASP A 34 34.29 13.37 2.38
CA ASP A 34 35.43 12.57 2.79
C ASP A 34 35.10 11.08 2.65
N GLU A 35 35.94 10.43 1.88
CA GLU A 35 36.02 9.01 1.60
C GLU A 35 36.48 8.26 2.86
N GLN A 36 35.54 7.77 3.67
CA GLN A 36 35.86 6.79 4.73
C GLN A 36 35.83 5.37 4.17
N THR A 37 36.99 5.02 3.62
CA THR A 37 37.45 3.67 3.31
C THR A 37 37.48 2.82 4.58
N SER A 38 36.42 2.05 4.83
CA SER A 38 36.44 0.96 5.81
C SER A 38 36.83 -0.34 5.10
N THR A 39 38.11 -0.66 5.12
CA THR A 39 38.64 -1.97 4.78
C THR A 39 38.24 -2.98 5.86
N VAL A 40 37.16 -3.71 5.63
CA VAL A 40 36.85 -4.94 6.38
C VAL A 40 37.51 -6.11 5.67
N THR A 41 38.57 -6.62 6.30
CA THR A 41 39.29 -7.84 5.96
C THR A 41 38.33 -9.03 5.93
N ALA A 42 38.06 -9.55 4.73
CA ALA A 42 37.34 -10.79 4.53
C ALA A 42 38.29 -11.97 4.76
N THR A 43 38.15 -12.66 5.90
CA THR A 43 38.85 -13.91 6.19
C THR A 43 38.09 -15.08 5.54
N LEU A 44 38.81 -15.81 4.69
CA LEU A 44 38.39 -17.06 4.05
C LEU A 44 38.26 -18.18 5.08
N ALA A 45 37.15 -18.92 5.03
CA ALA A 45 37.12 -20.32 5.47
C ALA A 45 36.03 -21.08 4.70
N ALA A 46 36.48 -21.82 3.70
CA ALA A 46 35.71 -22.84 3.00
C ALA A 46 35.75 -24.14 3.81
N THR A 47 34.61 -24.77 4.09
CA THR A 47 34.51 -26.23 4.17
C THR A 47 33.06 -26.69 4.00
N SER A 48 32.80 -27.38 2.90
CA SER A 48 31.62 -28.23 2.69
C SER A 48 31.84 -29.56 3.44
N PRO A 49 30.78 -30.30 3.80
CA PRO A 49 30.36 -31.34 2.87
C PRO A 49 28.83 -31.40 2.66
N ALA A 50 28.47 -31.51 1.38
CA ALA A 50 27.19 -32.07 0.95
C ALA A 50 27.13 -33.55 1.36
N LEU A 51 26.02 -33.94 1.99
CA LEU A 51 25.67 -35.34 2.21
C LEU A 51 24.54 -35.71 1.24
N ASP A 52 24.93 -36.52 0.26
CA ASP A 52 24.06 -37.39 -0.51
C ASP A 52 23.27 -38.34 0.43
N ILE A 53 21.96 -38.44 0.22
CA ILE A 53 21.24 -39.69 0.47
C ILE A 53 20.43 -40.04 -0.76
N THR A 54 20.85 -41.15 -1.34
CA THR A 54 20.41 -41.80 -2.56
C THR A 54 19.32 -42.84 -2.23
N THR A 55 18.22 -42.82 -2.98
CA THR A 55 17.39 -43.98 -3.42
C THR A 55 16.54 -44.74 -2.38
N ALA A 56 15.21 -44.79 -2.61
CA ALA A 56 14.49 -46.00 -3.08
C ALA A 56 12.94 -45.86 -2.98
N ILE A 57 12.30 -45.71 -4.15
CA ILE A 57 11.13 -46.45 -4.67
C ILE A 57 10.35 -47.39 -3.72
N LEU A 58 9.02 -47.25 -3.73
CA LEU A 58 7.95 -48.28 -3.75
C LEU A 58 6.60 -47.50 -3.75
N SER A 59 5.96 -47.19 -4.89
CA SER A 59 5.05 -48.05 -5.66
C SER A 59 4.09 -48.88 -4.80
N SER A 60 2.95 -48.27 -4.44
CA SER A 60 1.72 -49.00 -4.11
C SER A 60 0.61 -48.49 -5.03
N ASP A 61 0.14 -49.42 -5.84
CA ASP A 61 -0.89 -49.36 -6.86
C ASP A 61 -2.23 -48.74 -6.36
N PRO A 62 -3.06 -48.18 -7.25
CA PRO A 62 -4.29 -47.50 -6.92
C PRO A 62 -5.42 -48.51 -6.71
N THR A 63 -5.98 -48.54 -5.50
CA THR A 63 -7.28 -49.18 -5.30
C THR A 63 -8.37 -48.24 -5.81
N THR A 64 -8.71 -48.39 -7.09
CA THR A 64 -9.94 -47.89 -7.69
C THR A 64 -11.13 -48.62 -7.04
N THR A 65 -11.67 -48.03 -5.99
CA THR A 65 -13.04 -48.34 -5.53
C THR A 65 -13.98 -47.36 -6.20
N SER A 66 -14.58 -47.80 -7.29
CA SER A 66 -15.71 -47.13 -7.95
C SER A 66 -16.91 -47.11 -7.00
N GLN A 67 -17.02 -46.05 -6.19
CA GLN A 67 -18.29 -45.73 -5.54
C GLN A 67 -19.05 -44.80 -6.47
N GLU A 68 -19.94 -45.42 -7.25
CA GLU A 68 -21.04 -44.79 -7.94
C GLU A 68 -21.93 -44.09 -6.92
N SER A 69 -21.58 -42.85 -6.61
CA SER A 69 -22.42 -41.95 -5.84
C SER A 69 -23.36 -41.27 -6.82
N THR A 70 -24.65 -41.57 -6.70
CA THR A 70 -25.72 -40.89 -7.42
C THR A 70 -25.77 -39.43 -6.94
N SER A 71 -24.91 -38.57 -7.51
CA SER A 71 -24.81 -37.18 -7.10
C SER A 71 -26.00 -36.41 -7.64
N LEU A 72 -26.80 -35.83 -6.73
CA LEU A 72 -27.71 -34.74 -7.07
C LEU A 72 -26.95 -33.64 -7.81
N PRO A 73 -27.59 -32.88 -8.72
CA PRO A 73 -26.93 -31.77 -9.38
C PRO A 73 -26.40 -30.80 -8.33
N ALA A 74 -25.08 -30.65 -8.26
CA ALA A 74 -24.43 -29.63 -7.46
C ALA A 74 -24.89 -28.26 -8.00
N VAL A 75 -25.76 -27.59 -7.25
CA VAL A 75 -26.11 -26.20 -7.52
C VAL A 75 -24.83 -25.40 -7.33
N THR A 76 -24.26 -24.97 -8.45
CA THR A 76 -23.07 -24.12 -8.45
C THR A 76 -23.51 -22.73 -8.03
N ILE A 77 -23.41 -22.43 -6.73
CA ILE A 77 -23.63 -21.09 -6.22
C ILE A 77 -22.39 -20.29 -6.58
N VAL A 78 -22.49 -19.44 -7.61
CA VAL A 78 -21.44 -18.46 -7.92
C VAL A 78 -21.46 -17.42 -6.81
N ALA A 79 -20.54 -17.54 -5.86
CA ALA A 79 -20.39 -16.55 -4.81
C ALA A 79 -19.89 -15.23 -5.43
N THR A 80 -20.65 -14.16 -5.24
CA THR A 80 -20.19 -12.82 -5.61
C THR A 80 -19.09 -12.39 -4.63
N PRO A 81 -17.96 -11.84 -5.11
CA PRO A 81 -16.90 -11.36 -4.24
C PRO A 81 -17.44 -10.25 -3.34
N GLU A 82 -17.08 -10.31 -2.06
CA GLU A 82 -17.40 -9.26 -1.09
C GLU A 82 -16.70 -7.95 -1.49
N VAL A 83 -17.46 -6.85 -1.51
CA VAL A 83 -16.96 -5.51 -1.82
C VAL A 83 -16.95 -4.68 -0.55
N PHE A 84 -15.79 -4.09 -0.26
CA PHE A 84 -15.58 -3.19 0.86
C PHE A 84 -15.66 -1.75 0.40
N THR A 85 -16.45 -0.93 1.10
CA THR A 85 -16.70 0.48 0.77
C THR A 85 -16.33 1.41 1.92
N GLY A 86 -16.31 2.72 1.67
CA GLY A 86 -16.00 3.74 2.68
C GLY A 86 -14.52 3.78 3.09
N GLY A 87 -13.64 3.15 2.31
CA GLY A 87 -12.21 3.24 2.48
C GLY A 87 -11.65 4.56 1.95
N ARG A 88 -10.49 4.96 2.49
CA ARG A 88 -9.64 5.98 1.88
C ARG A 88 -8.29 5.37 1.57
N ALA A 89 -7.81 5.55 0.35
CA ALA A 89 -6.45 5.21 -0.03
C ALA A 89 -5.53 6.40 0.23
N THR A 90 -4.38 6.16 0.83
CA THR A 90 -3.23 7.07 0.89
C THR A 90 -2.02 6.37 0.27
N TRP A 91 -0.84 7.00 0.37
CA TRP A 91 0.39 6.37 -0.05
C TRP A 91 1.53 6.55 0.94
N TYR A 92 2.47 5.63 0.87
CA TYR A 92 3.68 5.63 1.68
C TYR A 92 4.92 5.22 0.87
N GLN A 93 6.09 5.48 1.45
CA GLN A 93 7.37 4.96 0.98
C GLN A 93 7.91 3.98 2.03
N GLN A 94 8.38 2.82 1.58
CA GLN A 94 8.87 1.76 2.46
C GLN A 94 10.27 2.10 3.01
N TYR A 95 11.05 2.91 2.28
CA TYR A 95 12.46 3.25 2.60
C TYR A 95 13.36 2.03 2.86
N GLY A 96 13.05 0.88 2.25
CA GLY A 96 13.79 -0.37 2.45
C GLY A 96 13.55 -1.07 3.79
N ASN A 97 12.56 -0.65 4.57
CA ASN A 97 12.19 -1.34 5.82
C ASN A 97 11.46 -2.65 5.53
N TYR A 98 11.55 -3.59 6.47
CA TYR A 98 10.76 -4.81 6.43
C TYR A 98 9.29 -4.52 6.67
N ALA A 99 8.45 -5.05 5.79
CA ALA A 99 7.01 -5.05 5.97
C ALA A 99 6.57 -6.13 6.98
N THR A 100 5.37 -5.97 7.55
CA THR A 100 4.80 -6.91 8.53
C THR A 100 4.73 -8.34 7.99
N CYS A 101 4.52 -8.53 6.69
CA CYS A 101 4.54 -9.85 6.05
C CYS A 101 5.95 -10.45 5.85
N GLY A 102 7.02 -9.81 6.34
CA GLY A 102 8.36 -10.39 6.43
C GLY A 102 9.28 -10.14 5.22
N GLY A 103 8.92 -9.26 4.29
CA GLY A 103 9.70 -8.93 3.10
C GLY A 103 10.04 -7.44 3.00
N ILE A 104 11.00 -7.10 2.15
CA ILE A 104 11.26 -5.72 1.72
C ILE A 104 10.62 -5.54 0.35
N TYR A 105 9.78 -4.52 0.22
CA TYR A 105 9.09 -4.17 -1.02
C TYR A 105 9.52 -2.76 -1.44
N ARG A 106 9.63 -2.53 -2.74
CA ARG A 106 10.02 -1.23 -3.30
C ARG A 106 8.81 -0.34 -3.54
N ASP A 107 9.05 0.96 -3.55
CA ASP A 107 8.01 1.97 -3.78
C ASP A 107 7.41 1.91 -5.21
N ASP A 108 8.11 1.26 -6.14
CA ASP A 108 7.68 1.03 -7.52
C ASP A 108 6.91 -0.29 -7.74
N GLU A 109 6.77 -1.13 -6.71
CA GLU A 109 5.93 -2.33 -6.74
C GLU A 109 4.45 -2.00 -6.52
N LEU A 110 3.55 -2.93 -6.87
CA LEU A 110 2.11 -2.78 -6.65
C LEU A 110 1.68 -3.45 -5.36
N VAL A 111 2.03 -2.82 -4.24
CA VAL A 111 1.76 -3.35 -2.89
C VAL A 111 0.91 -2.39 -2.06
N VAL A 112 0.26 -2.93 -1.03
CA VAL A 112 -0.64 -2.20 -0.13
C VAL A 112 -0.50 -2.68 1.31
N ALA A 113 -0.62 -1.74 2.25
CA ALA A 113 -0.86 -1.99 3.66
C ALA A 113 -2.35 -1.90 3.97
N LEU A 114 -2.90 -2.91 4.66
CA LEU A 114 -4.27 -2.90 5.15
C LEU A 114 -4.35 -2.22 6.51
N ASP A 115 -5.45 -1.51 6.80
CA ASP A 115 -5.71 -1.04 8.16
C ASP A 115 -5.56 -2.16 9.20
N TYR A 116 -4.88 -1.86 10.32
CA TYR A 116 -4.57 -2.85 11.35
C TYR A 116 -5.80 -3.56 11.94
N ARG A 117 -7.00 -2.94 11.90
CA ARG A 117 -8.25 -3.55 12.42
C ARG A 117 -8.79 -4.64 11.50
N ARG A 118 -8.25 -4.75 10.29
CA ARG A 118 -8.59 -5.74 9.27
C ARG A 118 -7.43 -6.67 8.97
N PHE A 119 -6.20 -6.17 9.06
CA PHE A 119 -5.02 -6.96 8.80
C PHE A 119 -4.90 -8.14 9.78
N ASP A 120 -4.53 -9.29 9.24
CA ASP A 120 -3.98 -10.41 9.97
C ASP A 120 -2.93 -11.10 9.09
N MET A 121 -2.03 -11.89 9.70
CA MET A 121 -0.91 -12.51 8.97
C MET A 121 -1.35 -13.47 7.86
N SER A 122 -2.57 -14.03 7.90
CA SER A 122 -3.08 -14.90 6.84
C SER A 122 -3.45 -14.13 5.56
N LEU A 123 -3.58 -12.81 5.64
CA LEU A 123 -3.86 -11.95 4.50
C LEU A 123 -2.60 -11.58 3.70
N CYS A 124 -1.41 -11.87 4.22
CA CYS A 124 -0.16 -11.66 3.50
C CYS A 124 -0.16 -12.36 2.14
N GLY A 125 0.21 -11.63 1.08
CA GLY A 125 0.25 -12.14 -0.29
C GLY A 125 -1.12 -12.21 -0.99
N ARG A 126 -2.22 -11.91 -0.29
CA ARG A 126 -3.54 -11.81 -0.94
C ARG A 126 -3.60 -10.59 -1.85
N LYS A 127 -4.37 -10.71 -2.93
CA LYS A 127 -4.56 -9.62 -3.89
C LYS A 127 -5.86 -8.88 -3.64
N LEU A 128 -5.81 -7.57 -3.82
CA LEU A 128 -6.97 -6.69 -3.84
C LEU A 128 -7.12 -6.10 -5.23
N ARG A 129 -8.37 -5.95 -5.68
CA ARG A 129 -8.71 -4.99 -6.72
C ARG A 129 -9.23 -3.73 -6.05
N VAL A 130 -8.53 -2.61 -6.26
CA VAL A 130 -8.83 -1.31 -5.63
C VAL A 130 -9.31 -0.35 -6.71
N THR A 131 -10.45 0.28 -6.49
CA THR A 131 -11.03 1.28 -7.39
C THR A 131 -11.20 2.60 -6.67
N ASN A 132 -10.65 3.67 -7.25
CA ASN A 132 -10.95 5.04 -6.83
C ASN A 132 -12.39 5.38 -7.24
N SER A 133 -13.25 5.69 -6.26
CA SER A 133 -14.67 5.93 -6.51
C SER A 133 -14.97 7.29 -7.13
N ASP A 134 -14.00 8.22 -7.14
CA ASP A 134 -14.18 9.54 -7.75
C ASP A 134 -13.98 9.50 -9.27
N ASN A 135 -13.07 8.65 -9.76
CA ASN A 135 -12.68 8.62 -11.18
C ASN A 135 -12.83 7.25 -11.86
N GLY A 136 -13.13 6.19 -11.12
CA GLY A 136 -13.31 4.83 -11.64
C GLY A 136 -12.02 4.11 -12.04
N GLN A 137 -10.85 4.67 -11.78
CA GLN A 137 -9.57 4.00 -12.05
C GLN A 137 -9.34 2.85 -11.07
N THR A 138 -8.73 1.77 -11.57
CA THR A 138 -8.55 0.53 -10.82
C THR A 138 -7.11 0.04 -10.88
N VAL A 139 -6.64 -0.55 -9.79
CA VAL A 139 -5.34 -1.23 -9.72
C VAL A 139 -5.45 -2.50 -8.88
N ASP A 140 -4.70 -3.52 -9.29
CA ASP A 140 -4.53 -4.74 -8.49
C ASP A 140 -3.24 -4.64 -7.66
N VAL A 141 -3.34 -4.94 -6.38
CA VAL A 141 -2.24 -4.80 -5.42
C VAL A 141 -2.12 -6.03 -4.53
N THR A 142 -0.91 -6.29 -4.03
CA THR A 142 -0.64 -7.36 -3.07
C THR A 142 -0.56 -6.81 -1.65
N VAL A 143 -1.23 -7.47 -0.70
CA VAL A 143 -1.17 -7.13 0.74
C VAL A 143 0.17 -7.55 1.30
N VAL A 144 0.91 -6.60 1.87
CA VAL A 144 2.25 -6.84 2.42
C VAL A 144 2.46 -6.34 3.85
N GLU A 145 1.58 -5.49 4.35
CA GLU A 145 1.78 -4.85 5.65
C GLU A 145 0.47 -4.46 6.35
N ALA A 146 0.57 -4.20 7.66
CA ALA A 146 -0.45 -3.52 8.44
C ALA A 146 -0.17 -2.01 8.50
N CYS A 147 -1.22 -1.20 8.38
CA CYS A 147 -1.17 0.25 8.51
C CYS A 147 -1.78 0.66 9.87
N PRO A 148 -0.96 1.03 10.88
CA PRO A 148 -1.46 1.39 12.21
C PRO A 148 -2.19 2.74 12.24
N THR A 149 -1.86 3.63 11.31
CA THR A 149 -2.37 5.01 11.23
C THR A 149 -3.52 5.17 10.25
N CYS A 150 -3.99 4.08 9.65
CA CYS A 150 -5.08 4.11 8.70
C CYS A 150 -6.38 4.59 9.35
N LEU A 151 -7.09 5.43 8.60
CA LEU A 151 -8.23 6.21 9.11
C LEU A 151 -9.37 5.33 9.61
N ASN A 152 -9.64 4.23 8.91
CA ASN A 152 -10.69 3.28 9.25
C ASN A 152 -10.38 1.87 8.72
N LYS A 153 -11.21 0.89 9.12
CA LYS A 153 -11.05 -0.55 8.80
C LYS A 153 -10.97 -0.90 7.30
N ASN A 154 -11.41 0.01 6.42
CA ASN A 154 -11.40 -0.20 4.97
C ASN A 154 -10.39 0.71 4.25
N SER A 155 -9.63 1.50 5.00
CA SER A 155 -8.56 2.36 4.47
C SER A 155 -7.35 1.52 4.05
N LEU A 156 -6.66 2.02 3.02
CA LEU A 156 -5.52 1.37 2.39
C LEU A 156 -4.36 2.37 2.37
N ASP A 157 -3.15 1.92 2.67
CA ASP A 157 -1.95 2.74 2.46
C ASP A 157 -1.10 2.08 1.38
N MET A 158 -1.05 2.69 0.21
CA MET A 158 -0.53 2.06 -1.00
C MET A 158 0.92 2.48 -1.26
N SER A 159 1.70 1.61 -1.88
CA SER A 159 2.96 2.04 -2.49
C SER A 159 2.76 3.21 -3.47
N VAL A 160 3.80 4.03 -3.66
CA VAL A 160 3.80 5.17 -4.59
C VAL A 160 3.33 4.76 -5.99
N ALA A 161 3.84 3.65 -6.53
CA ALA A 161 3.43 3.18 -7.85
C ALA A 161 1.97 2.76 -7.91
N ALA A 162 1.46 2.05 -6.89
CA ALA A 162 0.08 1.61 -6.85
C ALA A 162 -0.91 2.78 -6.72
N PHE A 163 -0.64 3.73 -5.83
CA PHE A 163 -1.46 4.93 -5.68
C PHE A 163 -1.48 5.76 -6.97
N GLY A 164 -0.33 5.88 -7.63
CA GLY A 164 -0.18 6.54 -8.92
C GLY A 164 -0.99 5.91 -10.07
N ARG A 165 -1.52 4.69 -9.91
CA ARG A 165 -2.42 4.07 -10.90
C ARG A 165 -3.87 4.50 -10.76
N ILE A 166 -4.26 5.04 -9.61
CA ILE A 166 -5.65 5.44 -9.32
C ILE A 166 -5.82 6.95 -9.11
N GLY A 167 -4.73 7.71 -9.13
CA GLY A 167 -4.75 9.16 -9.08
C GLY A 167 -3.35 9.78 -8.97
N ILE A 168 -3.31 11.09 -8.73
CA ILE A 168 -2.09 11.88 -8.56
C ILE A 168 -1.69 11.92 -7.08
N LEU A 169 -0.40 11.75 -6.79
CA LEU A 169 0.13 11.71 -5.41
C LEU A 169 -0.14 12.99 -4.59
N SER A 170 -0.14 14.15 -5.24
CA SER A 170 -0.31 15.47 -4.60
C SER A 170 -1.64 15.64 -3.88
N ASP A 171 -2.66 14.88 -4.25
CA ASP A 171 -4.00 14.98 -3.67
C ASP A 171 -4.07 14.27 -2.31
N GLY A 172 -3.04 13.47 -1.97
CA GLY A 172 -2.81 12.90 -0.65
C GLY A 172 -3.78 11.78 -0.25
N GLY A 173 -4.88 11.57 -0.96
CA GLY A 173 -5.70 10.37 -0.80
C GLY A 173 -7.09 10.46 -1.43
N TYR A 174 -7.62 9.32 -1.81
CA TYR A 174 -8.88 9.18 -2.54
C TYR A 174 -9.85 8.25 -1.82
N PRO A 175 -11.17 8.45 -1.94
CA PRO A 175 -12.14 7.44 -1.55
C PRO A 175 -12.00 6.21 -2.46
N VAL A 176 -12.05 5.03 -1.84
CA VAL A 176 -11.89 3.76 -2.56
C VAL A 176 -12.94 2.74 -2.16
N ILE A 177 -13.26 1.89 -3.13
CA ILE A 177 -13.92 0.60 -2.93
C ILE A 177 -12.95 -0.49 -3.38
N TRP A 178 -13.01 -1.66 -2.74
CA TRP A 178 -12.10 -2.75 -3.10
C TRP A 178 -12.68 -4.12 -2.76
N SER A 179 -12.17 -5.15 -3.43
CA SER A 179 -12.51 -6.55 -3.15
C SER A 179 -11.25 -7.41 -3.18
N TYR A 180 -11.31 -8.57 -2.55
CA TYR A 180 -10.31 -9.59 -2.77
C TYR A 180 -10.49 -10.23 -4.16
N ILE A 181 -9.38 -10.65 -4.78
CA ILE A 181 -9.36 -11.34 -6.09
C ILE A 181 -8.48 -12.58 -6.04
#